data_AF-A0A947GFT0-F1
#
_entry.id   AF-A0A947GFT0-F1
#
_cell.length_a   1.000
_cell.length_b   1.000
_cell.length_c   1.000
_cell.angle_alpha   90.00
_cell.angle_beta   90.00
_cell.angle_gamma   90.00
#
_symmetry.space_group_name_H-M   'P 1'
#
loop_
_entity.id
_entity.type
_entity.pdbx_description
1 polymer ?
#
loop_
_entity_poly.entity_id
_entity_poly.type
_entity_poly.pdbx_seq_one_letter_code
_entity_poly.pdbx_strand_id
1 'polypeptide(L)'
;CRLDPYLTWALIAKNGTVSATTLADGDWDGDGNLPDPYVEVKGEGWSFGYTGYEDSNTLTPEWEYTIFWNFYTDDFLTPLEVTVWDKDGNADDFMGSCPLQITEEQMTSGEDIVVQCDRNQIEDDAGWTVTLYVVPMSEYYP
;
A
#
# COMPACT_ATOMS: atom_id res chain seq x y z
N CYS A 1 -12.32 23.38 9.34
CA CYS A 1 -12.06 22.73 10.64
C CYS A 1 -10.81 21.90 10.46
N ARG A 2 -9.83 21.98 11.36
CA ARG A 2 -8.63 21.15 11.31
C ARG A 2 -8.89 19.91 12.16
N LEU A 3 -8.53 18.72 11.68
CA LEU A 3 -8.52 17.52 12.51
C LEU A 3 -7.60 17.70 13.73
N ASP A 4 -7.97 17.07 14.85
CA ASP A 4 -7.11 17.06 16.04
C ASP A 4 -5.85 16.22 15.72
N PRO A 5 -4.65 16.80 15.85
CA PRO A 5 -3.39 16.16 15.48
C PRO A 5 -3.09 14.88 16.29
N TYR A 6 -3.69 14.74 17.49
CA TYR A 6 -3.45 13.61 18.39
C TYR A 6 -4.48 12.48 18.26
N LEU A 7 -5.47 12.61 17.37
CA LEU A 7 -6.32 11.48 17.02
C LEU A 7 -5.47 10.40 16.35
N THR A 8 -5.77 9.16 16.68
CA THR A 8 -5.10 8.00 16.09
C THR A 8 -6.06 7.26 15.16
N TRP A 9 -5.49 6.69 14.11
CA TRP A 9 -6.21 5.98 13.06
C TRP A 9 -5.50 4.66 12.74
N ALA A 10 -6.23 3.75 12.12
CA ALA A 10 -5.68 2.59 11.44
C ALA A 10 -5.57 2.89 9.94
N LEU A 11 -4.49 2.45 9.29
CA LEU A 11 -4.38 2.37 7.83
C LEU A 11 -4.57 0.91 7.42
N ILE A 12 -5.53 0.65 6.54
CA ILE A 12 -5.84 -0.68 6.05
C ILE A 12 -5.55 -0.73 4.55
N ALA A 13 -4.79 -1.74 4.12
CA ALA A 13 -4.70 -2.12 2.73
C ALA A 13 -5.83 -3.09 2.40
N LYS A 14 -6.70 -2.69 1.48
CA LYS A 14 -7.91 -3.41 1.12
C LYS A 14 -7.62 -4.44 0.05
N ASN A 15 -7.28 -3.96 -1.15
CA ASN A 15 -7.02 -4.76 -2.35
C ASN A 15 -6.20 -3.95 -3.34
N GLY A 16 -5.85 -4.55 -4.47
CA GLY A 16 -5.13 -3.87 -5.54
C GLY A 16 -5.25 -4.53 -6.90
N THR A 17 -4.53 -3.98 -7.86
CA THR A 17 -4.21 -4.63 -9.13
C THR A 17 -2.73 -4.48 -9.41
N VAL A 18 -2.08 -5.52 -9.93
CA VAL A 18 -0.67 -5.48 -10.27
C VAL A 18 -0.44 -5.85 -11.73
N SER A 19 0.69 -5.43 -12.28
CA SER A 19 1.06 -5.76 -13.65
C SER A 19 1.34 -7.25 -13.80
N ALA A 20 0.92 -7.81 -14.94
CA ALA A 20 1.15 -9.22 -15.26
C ALA A 20 2.62 -9.57 -15.52
N THR A 21 3.46 -8.57 -15.82
CA THR A 21 4.87 -8.76 -16.19
C THR A 21 5.75 -7.69 -15.59
N THR A 22 7.02 -8.06 -15.37
CA THR A 22 8.11 -7.13 -15.03
C THR A 22 8.31 -6.09 -16.13
N LEU A 23 9.09 -5.04 -15.87
CA LEU A 23 9.43 -4.01 -16.87
C LEU A 23 10.15 -4.54 -18.12
N ALA A 24 10.81 -5.70 -18.02
CA ALA A 24 11.46 -6.40 -19.12
C ALA A 24 10.51 -7.36 -19.87
N ASP A 25 9.21 -7.30 -19.58
CA ASP A 25 8.17 -8.19 -20.10
C ASP A 25 8.42 -9.68 -19.77
N GLY A 26 9.03 -9.94 -18.60
CA GLY A 26 9.22 -11.28 -18.05
C GLY A 26 8.21 -11.61 -16.94
N ASP A 27 8.24 -12.86 -16.49
CA ASP A 27 7.47 -13.35 -15.35
C ASP A 27 8.03 -12.76 -14.05
N TRP A 28 7.17 -12.66 -13.04
CA TRP A 28 7.54 -12.27 -11.67
C TRP A 28 8.20 -13.45 -10.97
N ASP A 29 7.50 -14.58 -10.93
CA ASP A 29 8.03 -15.79 -10.32
C ASP A 29 8.93 -16.58 -11.29
N GLY A 30 10.01 -17.15 -10.77
CA GLY A 30 10.93 -17.99 -11.54
C GLY A 30 10.33 -19.31 -12.06
N ASP A 31 9.14 -19.70 -11.63
CA ASP A 31 8.42 -20.91 -12.05
C ASP A 31 7.26 -20.63 -13.04
N GLY A 32 7.02 -19.36 -13.39
CA GLY A 32 6.00 -18.93 -14.34
C GLY A 32 4.58 -18.82 -13.77
N ASN A 33 4.44 -18.79 -12.45
CA ASN A 33 3.18 -18.42 -11.80
C ASN A 33 2.92 -16.89 -11.91
N LEU A 34 1.71 -16.49 -11.51
CA LEU A 34 1.38 -15.07 -11.31
C LEU A 34 2.04 -14.59 -10.01
N PRO A 35 2.23 -13.27 -9.85
CA PRO A 35 2.90 -12.72 -8.67
C PRO A 35 2.14 -13.00 -7.36
N ASP A 36 2.89 -12.90 -6.27
CA ASP A 36 2.50 -12.95 -4.87
C ASP A 36 2.63 -11.55 -4.21
N PRO A 37 1.79 -10.57 -4.58
CA PRO A 37 1.99 -9.18 -4.17
C PRO A 37 1.72 -8.92 -2.67
N TYR A 38 2.54 -8.05 -2.08
CA TYR A 38 2.35 -7.47 -0.75
C TYR A 38 2.68 -5.97 -0.75
N VAL A 39 2.13 -5.23 0.21
CA VAL A 39 2.26 -3.76 0.26
C VAL A 39 3.13 -3.34 1.43
N GLU A 40 4.07 -2.43 1.18
CA GLU A 40 4.79 -1.67 2.19
C GLU A 40 4.33 -0.21 2.15
N VAL A 41 4.09 0.39 3.31
CA VAL A 41 3.85 1.83 3.44
C VAL A 41 4.89 2.41 4.39
N LYS A 42 5.52 3.49 3.94
CA LYS A 42 6.55 4.22 4.68
C LYS A 42 6.12 5.67 4.84
N GLY A 43 6.22 6.20 6.05
CA GLY A 43 6.05 7.61 6.36
C GLY A 43 7.37 8.27 6.73
N GLU A 44 7.29 9.47 7.31
CA GLU A 44 8.48 10.18 7.79
C GLU A 44 9.19 9.43 8.94
N GLY A 45 10.53 9.58 8.97
CA GLY A 45 11.35 9.01 10.03
C GLY A 45 11.45 7.49 9.99
N TRP A 46 10.93 6.82 11.03
CA TRP A 46 10.99 5.37 11.23
C TRP A 46 9.63 4.69 11.11
N SER A 47 8.63 5.41 10.62
CA SER A 47 7.29 4.87 10.40
C SER A 47 7.27 4.03 9.13
N PHE A 48 7.28 2.72 9.27
CA PHE A 48 7.10 1.79 8.16
C PHE A 48 6.24 0.60 8.62
N GLY A 49 5.43 0.08 7.70
CA GLY A 49 4.57 -1.07 7.94
C GLY A 49 4.37 -1.84 6.63
N TYR A 50 4.00 -3.10 6.75
CA TYR A 50 3.74 -3.98 5.62
C TYR A 50 2.44 -4.77 5.85
N THR A 51 1.83 -5.24 4.77
CA THR A 51 0.82 -6.30 4.89
C THR A 51 1.48 -7.52 5.50
N GLY A 52 0.84 -8.14 6.49
CA GLY A 52 1.44 -9.28 7.21
C GLY A 52 1.58 -10.56 6.38
N TYR A 53 1.15 -10.54 5.11
CA TYR A 53 1.19 -11.60 4.12
C TYR A 53 1.13 -11.03 2.71
N GLU A 54 1.61 -11.84 1.78
CA GLU A 54 1.32 -11.81 0.35
C GLU A 54 -0.06 -12.42 0.05
N ASP A 55 -0.71 -11.97 -1.01
CA ASP A 55 -1.82 -12.71 -1.61
C ASP A 55 -1.28 -13.44 -2.84
N SER A 56 -1.28 -14.78 -2.80
CA SER A 56 -0.47 -15.57 -3.71
C SER A 56 -1.12 -15.79 -5.10
N ASN A 57 -0.29 -15.79 -6.14
CA ASN A 57 -0.59 -16.18 -7.51
C ASN A 57 -1.80 -15.43 -8.08
N THR A 58 -1.76 -14.09 -8.01
CA THR A 58 -2.87 -13.22 -8.38
C THR A 58 -2.41 -11.89 -8.97
N LEU A 59 -3.21 -11.35 -9.91
CA LEU A 59 -3.06 -9.98 -10.41
C LEU A 59 -3.99 -8.98 -9.72
N THR A 60 -4.88 -9.48 -8.87
CA THR A 60 -5.91 -8.69 -8.17
C THR A 60 -5.93 -9.08 -6.70
N PRO A 61 -4.88 -8.71 -5.94
CA PRO A 61 -4.75 -9.13 -4.56
C PRO A 61 -5.79 -8.53 -3.63
N GLU A 62 -6.21 -9.30 -2.64
CA GLU A 62 -7.09 -8.87 -1.54
C GLU A 62 -6.37 -9.09 -0.21
N TRP A 63 -5.95 -7.98 0.43
CA TRP A 63 -5.24 -8.06 1.71
C TRP A 63 -6.17 -7.86 2.90
N GLU A 64 -7.06 -6.87 2.90
CA GLU A 64 -7.85 -6.48 4.09
C GLU A 64 -7.02 -6.48 5.40
N TYR A 65 -5.83 -5.86 5.35
CA TYR A 65 -4.84 -5.91 6.41
C TYR A 65 -4.50 -4.54 6.97
N THR A 66 -4.44 -4.43 8.31
CA THR A 66 -4.06 -3.19 9.00
C THR A 66 -2.54 -3.02 9.00
N ILE A 67 -2.04 -2.11 8.16
CA ILE A 67 -0.61 -1.81 8.02
C ILE A 67 -0.11 -0.97 9.20
N PHE A 68 -0.86 0.08 9.55
CA PHE A 68 -0.58 0.90 10.72
C PHE A 68 -1.72 0.83 11.72
N TRP A 69 -1.36 0.67 12.98
CA TRP A 69 -2.28 0.70 14.11
C TRP A 69 -1.88 1.82 15.07
N ASN A 70 -2.85 2.66 15.45
CA ASN A 70 -2.62 3.87 16.26
C ASN A 70 -1.66 4.90 15.64
N PHE A 71 -1.79 5.17 14.33
CA PHE A 71 -0.99 6.18 13.64
C PHE A 71 -1.64 7.56 13.76
N TYR A 72 -0.86 8.61 14.06
CA TYR A 72 -1.42 9.92 14.39
C TYR A 72 -1.88 10.68 13.14
N THR A 73 -2.87 11.56 13.32
CA THR A 73 -3.33 12.49 12.28
C THR A 73 -2.16 13.23 11.64
N ASP A 74 -1.27 13.84 12.43
CA ASP A 74 -0.15 14.61 11.88
C ASP A 74 0.79 13.73 11.04
N ASP A 75 1.00 12.45 11.41
CA ASP A 75 1.82 11.54 10.62
C ASP A 75 1.17 11.20 9.27
N PHE A 76 -0.14 10.99 9.22
CA PHE A 76 -0.88 10.77 7.97
C PHE A 76 -0.88 11.99 7.03
N LEU A 77 -0.78 13.19 7.58
CA LEU A 77 -0.73 14.43 6.81
C LEU A 77 0.69 14.74 6.28
N THR A 78 1.69 13.95 6.65
CA THR A 78 3.01 13.98 6.02
C THR A 78 3.05 13.09 4.77
N PRO A 79 4.00 13.32 3.85
CA PRO A 79 4.20 12.41 2.72
C PRO A 79 4.44 10.97 3.13
N LEU A 80 3.63 10.08 2.56
CA LEU A 80 3.82 8.64 2.61
C LEU A 80 4.36 8.15 1.26
N GLU A 81 4.98 6.99 1.28
CA GLU A 81 5.46 6.23 0.14
C GLU A 81 4.82 4.85 0.22
N VAL A 82 4.19 4.41 -0.87
CA VAL A 82 3.57 3.10 -0.99
C VAL A 82 4.35 2.31 -2.01
N THR A 83 4.84 1.15 -1.58
CA THR A 83 5.61 0.23 -2.42
C THR A 83 4.88 -1.09 -2.52
N VAL A 84 4.80 -1.64 -3.73
CA VAL A 84 4.32 -2.99 -3.94
C VAL A 84 5.50 -3.87 -4.31
N TRP A 85 5.54 -5.03 -3.69
CA TRP A 85 6.55 -6.05 -3.87
C TRP A 85 5.89 -7.36 -4.25
N ASP A 86 6.60 -8.17 -5.01
CA ASP A 86 6.27 -9.54 -5.31
C ASP A 86 7.07 -10.46 -4.38
N LYS A 87 6.37 -11.29 -3.60
CA LYS A 87 6.99 -12.15 -2.59
C LYS A 87 7.64 -13.35 -3.26
N ASP A 88 8.92 -13.55 -2.97
CA ASP A 88 9.65 -14.61 -3.63
C ASP A 88 10.54 -15.41 -2.66
N GLY A 89 10.88 -16.64 -3.04
CA GLY A 89 11.56 -17.58 -2.14
C GLY A 89 12.99 -17.18 -1.75
N ASN A 90 13.67 -16.42 -2.62
CA ASN A 90 15.06 -15.99 -2.39
C ASN A 90 15.18 -14.49 -2.14
N ALA A 91 14.56 -13.67 -2.99
CA ALA A 91 14.59 -12.22 -2.93
C ALA A 91 13.32 -11.67 -3.55
N ASP A 92 12.62 -10.81 -2.82
CA ASP A 92 11.35 -10.23 -3.25
C ASP A 92 11.59 -9.22 -4.39
N ASP A 93 10.76 -9.30 -5.43
CA ASP A 93 10.89 -8.46 -6.62
C ASP A 93 10.15 -7.13 -6.45
N PHE A 94 10.79 -6.04 -6.86
CA PHE A 94 10.22 -4.70 -6.75
C PHE A 94 9.23 -4.45 -7.89
N MET A 95 7.97 -4.11 -7.55
CA MET A 95 6.93 -3.81 -8.55
C MET A 95 6.72 -2.31 -8.79
N GLY A 96 7.15 -1.46 -7.85
CA GLY A 96 7.11 0.00 -7.97
C GLY A 96 6.84 0.71 -6.65
N SER A 97 7.21 1.99 -6.56
CA SER A 97 7.04 2.85 -5.39
C SER A 97 6.48 4.21 -5.79
N CYS A 98 5.32 4.56 -5.22
CA CYS A 98 4.64 5.81 -5.55
C CYS A 98 4.24 6.61 -4.31
N PRO A 99 4.31 7.96 -4.37
CA PRO A 99 3.97 8.81 -3.24
C PRO A 99 2.47 8.80 -2.96
N LEU A 100 2.12 8.89 -1.68
CA LEU A 100 0.76 9.05 -1.19
C LEU A 100 0.69 10.27 -0.28
N GLN A 101 -0.25 11.17 -0.57
CA GLN A 101 -0.65 12.27 0.31
C GLN A 101 -2.08 12.02 0.75
N ILE A 102 -2.29 11.81 2.05
CA ILE A 102 -3.63 11.69 2.62
C ILE A 102 -4.08 13.06 3.10
N THR A 103 -5.31 13.43 2.78
CA THR A 103 -5.91 14.70 3.20
C THR A 103 -6.86 14.50 4.38
N GLU A 104 -7.09 15.55 5.18
CA GLU A 104 -8.07 15.50 6.28
C GLU A 104 -9.49 15.12 5.80
N GLU A 105 -9.84 15.50 4.56
CA GLU A 105 -11.11 15.12 3.93
C GLU A 105 -11.19 13.60 3.70
N GLN A 106 -10.15 13.00 3.13
CA GLN A 106 -10.09 11.55 2.95
C GLN A 106 -10.16 10.82 4.29
N MET A 107 -9.46 11.31 5.32
CA MET A 107 -9.52 10.72 6.66
C MET A 107 -10.92 10.75 7.27
N THR A 108 -11.66 11.84 7.08
CA THR A 108 -13.00 12.01 7.70
C THR A 108 -14.14 11.43 6.87
N SER A 109 -13.95 11.28 5.56
CA SER A 109 -14.96 10.70 4.67
C SER A 109 -15.15 9.19 4.87
N GLY A 110 -14.09 8.48 5.29
CA GLY A 110 -14.06 7.03 5.31
C GLY A 110 -14.09 6.39 3.92
N GLU A 111 -13.89 7.18 2.86
CA GLU A 111 -13.85 6.69 1.48
C GLU A 111 -12.54 5.96 1.18
N ASP A 112 -12.60 5.07 0.18
CA ASP A 112 -11.43 4.38 -0.35
C ASP A 112 -10.45 5.40 -0.96
N ILE A 113 -9.18 5.26 -0.60
CA ILE A 113 -8.03 6.02 -1.10
C ILE A 113 -7.32 5.16 -2.14
N VAL A 114 -7.42 5.53 -3.40
CA VAL A 114 -6.79 4.80 -4.50
C VAL A 114 -5.42 5.40 -4.81
N VAL A 115 -4.37 4.59 -4.67
CA VAL A 115 -3.01 4.91 -5.10
C VAL A 115 -2.78 4.23 -6.45
N GLN A 116 -2.44 5.01 -7.45
CA GLN A 116 -2.09 4.52 -8.79
C GLN A 116 -0.62 4.80 -9.04
N CYS A 117 0.14 3.74 -9.30
CA CYS A 117 1.52 3.82 -9.72
C CYS A 117 1.58 3.42 -11.19
N ASP A 118 1.88 4.39 -12.05
CA ASP A 118 1.92 4.17 -13.49
C ASP A 118 3.18 3.41 -13.88
N ARG A 119 3.06 2.53 -14.89
CA ARG A 119 4.22 1.80 -15.42
C ARG A 119 5.24 2.78 -16.01
N ASN A 120 6.44 2.83 -15.43
CA ASN A 120 7.50 3.76 -15.77
C ASN A 120 8.90 3.10 -15.72
N GLN A 121 9.51 2.90 -16.89
CA GLN A 121 10.86 2.31 -17.01
C GLN A 121 11.99 3.14 -16.38
N ILE A 122 11.80 4.45 -16.22
CA ILE A 122 12.84 5.34 -15.67
C ILE A 122 12.86 5.26 -14.14
N GLU A 123 11.70 5.07 -13.54
CA GLU A 123 11.49 5.03 -12.08
C GLU A 123 11.46 3.59 -11.54
N ASP A 124 11.58 2.59 -12.42
CA ASP A 124 11.52 1.15 -12.13
C ASP A 124 10.14 0.68 -11.64
N ASP A 125 9.09 1.40 -12.01
CA ASP A 125 7.71 1.08 -11.65
C ASP A 125 7.10 0.18 -12.73
N ALA A 126 6.78 -1.07 -12.39
CA ALA A 126 6.11 -1.99 -13.31
C ALA A 126 4.62 -1.66 -13.48
N GLY A 127 4.04 -0.91 -12.55
CA GLY A 127 2.68 -0.40 -12.58
C GLY A 127 1.71 -1.24 -11.75
N TRP A 128 0.93 -0.57 -10.90
CA TRP A 128 -0.03 -1.20 -9.98
C TRP A 128 -1.04 -0.17 -9.46
N THR A 129 -2.13 -0.65 -8.89
CA THR A 129 -3.05 0.14 -8.07
C THR A 129 -3.24 -0.51 -6.71
N VAL A 130 -3.32 0.29 -5.66
CA VAL A 130 -3.64 -0.17 -4.30
C VAL A 130 -4.77 0.68 -3.75
N THR A 131 -5.80 0.02 -3.24
CA THR A 131 -6.89 0.65 -2.51
C THR A 131 -6.60 0.56 -1.02
N LEU A 132 -6.50 1.72 -0.38
CA LEU A 132 -6.33 1.87 1.06
C LEU A 132 -7.57 2.52 1.66
N TYR A 133 -7.77 2.40 2.96
CA TYR A 133 -8.70 3.25 3.69
C TYR A 133 -8.20 3.45 5.12
N VAL A 134 -8.69 4.51 5.76
CA VAL A 134 -8.36 4.81 7.16
C VAL A 134 -9.61 4.74 8.02
N VAL A 135 -9.43 4.27 9.25
CA VAL A 135 -10.51 4.16 10.24
C VAL A 135 -10.07 4.83 11.53
N PRO A 136 -10.86 5.74 12.13
CA PRO A 136 -10.51 6.32 13.42
C PRO A 136 -10.49 5.23 14.49
N MET A 137 -9.51 5.25 15.38
CA MET A 137 -9.36 4.20 16.40
C MET A 137 -10.55 4.11 17.37
N SER A 138 -11.35 5.18 17.49
CA SER A 138 -12.61 5.19 18.24
C SER A 138 -13.70 4.31 17.63
N GLU A 139 -13.62 3.99 16.34
CA GLU A 139 -14.59 3.15 15.61
C GLU A 139 -14.03 1.75 15.30
N TYR A 140 -12.72 1.56 15.45
CA TYR A 140 -12.04 0.29 15.15
C TYR A 140 -12.42 -0.85 16.11
N TYR A 141 -12.75 -0.53 17.36
CA TYR A 141 -13.29 -1.49 18.33
C TYR A 141 -14.73 -1.10 18.69
N PRO A 142 -15.75 -1.72 18.06
CA PRO A 142 -17.15 -1.48 18.39
C PRO A 142 -17.55 -1.99 19.79
#